data_AF-X1DL25-F1
#
_entry.id   AF-X1DL25-F1
#
_cell.length_a   1.000
_cell.length_b   1.000
_cell.length_c   1.000
_cell.angle_alpha   90.00
_cell.angle_beta   90.00
_cell.angle_gamma   90.00
#
_symmetry.space_group_name_H-M   'P 1'
#
loop_
_entity.id
_entity.type
_entity.pdbx_description
1 polymer ?
#
loop_
_entity_poly.entity_id
_entity_poly.type
_entity_poly.pdbx_seq_one_letter_code
_entity_poly.pdbx_strand_id
1 'polypeptide(L)'
;ILETASHVISANQLRKPKELWTNNEQGELTNVVETYTEQEEAQFVVSEVERLVEQGKARLGDCAVMYRTNAQSRALEEAFIRYGTPYKLVAGTRFYERREVKDIIAYLRVIQNPHD
;
A
#
# COMPACT_ATOMS: atom_id res chain seq x y z
N ILE A 1 -17.61 5.42 5.18
CA ILE A 1 -17.05 4.05 5.12
C ILE A 1 -18.12 2.96 5.15
N LEU A 2 -18.90 2.79 6.23
CA LEU A 2 -19.83 1.66 6.37
C LEU A 2 -20.91 1.60 5.28
N GLU A 3 -21.47 2.77 4.95
CA GLU A 3 -22.43 2.94 3.88
C GLU A 3 -21.81 2.57 2.52
N THR A 4 -20.62 3.12 2.20
CA THR A 4 -19.86 2.77 0.99
C THR A 4 -19.65 1.26 0.86
N ALA A 5 -19.21 0.59 1.93
CA ALA A 5 -19.01 -0.85 1.93
C ALA A 5 -20.32 -1.62 1.72
N SER A 6 -21.41 -1.16 2.33
CA SER A 6 -22.75 -1.76 2.18
C SER A 6 -23.28 -1.65 0.74
N HIS A 7 -23.04 -0.52 0.06
CA HIS A 7 -23.41 -0.33 -1.34
C HIS A 7 -22.54 -1.15 -2.30
N VAL A 8 -21.23 -1.26 -2.06
CA VAL A 8 -20.35 -2.09 -2.89
C VAL A 8 -20.76 -3.57 -2.80
N ILE A 9 -21.06 -4.07 -1.59
CA ILE A 9 -21.40 -5.48 -1.40
C ILE A 9 -22.84 -5.82 -1.85
N SER A 10 -23.75 -4.86 -1.95
CA SER A 10 -25.14 -5.11 -2.36
C SER A 10 -25.27 -5.60 -3.81
N ALA A 11 -24.26 -5.36 -4.66
CA ALA A 11 -24.22 -5.87 -6.02
C ALA A 11 -24.04 -7.40 -6.11
N ASN A 12 -23.63 -8.07 -5.03
CA ASN A 12 -23.42 -9.52 -5.02
C ASN A 12 -24.75 -10.29 -4.95
N GLN A 13 -25.08 -11.03 -6.01
CA GLN A 13 -26.36 -11.73 -6.18
C GLN A 13 -26.59 -12.89 -5.19
N LEU A 14 -25.54 -13.61 -4.79
CA LEU A 14 -25.62 -14.76 -3.88
C LEU A 14 -25.51 -14.39 -2.40
N ARG A 15 -25.69 -13.11 -2.07
CA ARG A 15 -25.52 -12.60 -0.71
C ARG A 15 -26.79 -12.85 0.13
N LYS A 16 -26.58 -13.29 1.37
CA LYS A 16 -27.61 -13.19 2.41
C LYS A 16 -27.70 -11.74 2.91
N PRO A 17 -28.89 -11.11 2.88
CA PRO A 17 -29.02 -9.73 3.32
C PRO A 17 -28.63 -9.62 4.79
N LYS A 18 -27.76 -8.64 5.07
CA LYS A 18 -27.33 -8.26 6.41
C LYS A 18 -27.22 -6.75 6.46
N GLU A 19 -27.83 -6.15 7.47
CA GLU A 19 -27.64 -4.74 7.79
C GLU A 19 -26.47 -4.60 8.75
N LEU A 20 -25.55 -3.69 8.41
CA LEU A 20 -24.46 -3.27 9.27
C LEU A 20 -24.77 -1.86 9.73
N TRP A 21 -24.62 -1.60 11.03
CA TRP A 21 -24.85 -0.29 11.63
C TRP A 21 -23.70 0.06 12.57
N THR A 22 -23.56 1.36 12.88
CA THR A 22 -22.58 1.88 13.83
C THR A 22 -23.19 3.05 14.60
N ASN A 23 -22.77 3.22 15.86
CA ASN A 23 -23.09 4.40 16.68
C ASN A 23 -22.07 5.54 16.51
N ASN A 24 -21.04 5.34 15.68
CA ASN A 24 -20.02 6.36 15.46
C ASN A 24 -20.58 7.51 14.63
N GLU A 25 -20.05 8.71 14.86
CA GLU A 25 -20.36 9.88 14.04
C GLU A 25 -19.93 9.69 12.59
N GLN A 26 -20.52 10.48 11.71
CA GLN A 26 -20.18 10.46 10.29
C GLN A 26 -18.75 11.01 10.11
N GLY A 27 -17.85 10.14 9.64
CA GLY A 27 -16.46 10.49 9.38
C GLY A 27 -16.24 11.18 8.03
N GLU A 28 -14.96 11.36 7.69
CA GLU A 28 -14.56 11.90 6.39
C GLU A 28 -15.06 11.03 5.22
N LEU A 29 -15.32 11.68 4.08
CA LEU A 29 -15.75 11.00 2.86
C LEU A 29 -14.61 10.16 2.28
N THR A 30 -14.97 9.04 1.64
CA THR A 30 -14.01 8.20 0.93
C THR A 30 -13.56 8.93 -0.33
N ASN A 31 -12.26 9.20 -0.46
CA ASN A 31 -11.69 9.81 -1.64
C ASN A 31 -11.21 8.75 -2.64
N VAL A 32 -11.37 9.05 -3.92
CA VAL A 32 -10.84 8.26 -5.03
C VAL A 32 -9.98 9.19 -5.87
N VAL A 33 -8.75 8.75 -6.15
CA VAL A 33 -7.79 9.51 -6.96
C VAL A 33 -7.35 8.64 -8.11
N GLU A 34 -7.36 9.22 -9.31
CA GLU A 34 -6.83 8.60 -10.52
C GLU A 34 -5.47 9.22 -10.83
N THR A 35 -4.48 8.36 -11.07
CA THR A 35 -3.11 8.75 -11.42
C THR A 35 -2.74 8.12 -12.76
N TYR A 36 -1.80 8.72 -13.48
CA TYR A 36 -1.43 8.24 -14.81
C TYR A 36 -0.46 7.07 -14.77
N THR A 37 0.32 6.95 -13.70
CA THR A 37 1.32 5.88 -13.53
C THR A 37 1.31 5.30 -12.13
N GLU A 38 1.86 4.09 -11.98
CA GLU A 38 2.07 3.45 -10.66
C GLU A 38 3.04 4.25 -9.77
N GLN A 39 3.97 4.98 -10.37
CA GLN A 39 4.93 5.83 -9.64
C GLN A 39 4.23 7.06 -9.06
N GLU A 40 3.33 7.67 -9.82
CA GLU A 40 2.49 8.78 -9.34
C GLU A 40 1.53 8.31 -8.24
N GLU A 41 0.91 7.13 -8.40
CA GLU A 41 0.08 6.52 -7.35
C GLU A 41 0.87 6.34 -6.06
N ALA A 42 2.06 5.74 -6.16
CA ALA A 42 2.92 5.51 -5.01
C ALA A 42 3.39 6.82 -4.34
N GLN A 43 3.76 7.82 -5.14
CA GLN A 43 4.12 9.14 -4.63
C GLN A 43 2.95 9.82 -3.92
N PHE A 44 1.74 9.73 -4.49
CA PHE A 44 0.53 10.26 -3.88
C PHE A 44 0.23 9.60 -2.53
N VAL A 45 0.40 8.28 -2.44
CA VAL A 45 0.19 7.54 -1.18
C VAL A 45 1.19 8.01 -0.10
N VAL A 46 2.47 8.16 -0.44
CA VAL A 46 3.48 8.61 0.52
C VAL A 46 3.20 10.04 0.98
N SER A 47 2.91 10.96 0.05
CA SER A 47 2.63 12.35 0.39
C SER A 47 1.37 12.50 1.23
N GLU A 48 0.35 11.69 1.00
CA GLU A 48 -0.87 11.69 1.81
C GLU A 48 -0.61 11.17 3.23
N VAL A 49 0.20 10.12 3.38
CA VAL A 49 0.61 9.62 4.71
C VAL A 49 1.39 10.69 5.46
N GLU A 50 2.36 11.35 4.82
CA GLU A 50 3.13 12.43 5.43
C GLU A 50 2.22 13.60 5.82
N ARG A 51 1.31 14.02 4.95
CA ARG A 51 0.33 15.08 5.23
C ARG A 51 -0.53 14.76 6.45
N LEU A 52 -1.00 13.53 6.61
CA LEU A 52 -1.80 13.11 7.76
C LEU A 52 -0.99 13.12 9.06
N VAL A 53 0.29 12.75 8.98
CA VAL A 53 1.22 12.77 10.12
C VAL A 53 1.57 14.20 10.53
N GLU A 54 1.87 15.07 9.56
CA GLU A 54 2.16 16.50 9.80
C GLU A 54 0.97 17.24 10.41
N GLN A 55 -0.25 16.89 10.00
CA GLN A 55 -1.48 17.43 10.59
C GLN A 55 -1.81 16.85 11.97
N GLY A 56 -1.02 15.89 12.47
CA GLY A 56 -1.27 15.21 13.74
C GLY A 56 -2.52 14.33 13.75
N LYS A 57 -3.09 14.03 12.57
CA LYS A 57 -4.31 13.21 12.43
C LYS A 57 -4.02 11.71 12.53
N ALA A 58 -2.81 11.30 12.21
CA ALA A 58 -2.37 9.90 12.27
C ALA A 58 -0.89 9.80 12.66
N ARG A 59 -0.47 8.64 13.16
CA ARG A 59 0.95 8.28 13.25
C ARG A 59 1.29 7.32 12.12
N LEU A 60 2.58 7.19 11.78
CA LEU A 60 3.04 6.28 10.73
C LEU A 60 2.53 4.84 10.90
N GLY A 61 2.37 4.36 12.14
CA GLY A 61 1.84 3.02 12.43
C GLY A 61 0.32 2.88 12.32
N ASP A 62 -0.42 3.98 12.19
CA ASP A 62 -1.89 3.97 12.07
C ASP A 62 -2.34 3.87 10.59
N CYS A 63 -1.41 4.03 9.64
CA CYS A 63 -1.67 3.96 8.20
C CYS A 63 -1.37 2.56 7.64
N ALA A 64 -2.25 2.06 6.78
CA ALA A 64 -2.05 0.79 6.07
C ALA A 64 -2.36 0.94 4.58
N VAL A 65 -1.46 0.44 3.73
CA VAL A 65 -1.63 0.42 2.27
C VAL A 65 -1.95 -1.01 1.85
N MET A 66 -3.10 -1.21 1.21
CA MET A 66 -3.56 -2.52 0.74
C MET A 66 -3.53 -2.57 -0.78
N TYR A 67 -3.00 -3.67 -1.32
CA TYR A 67 -2.91 -3.90 -2.76
C TYR A 67 -3.34 -5.33 -3.10
N ARG A 68 -3.67 -5.58 -4.37
CA ARG A 68 -4.24 -6.86 -4.81
C ARG A 68 -3.19 -7.93 -5.09
N THR A 69 -2.04 -7.53 -5.62
CA THR A 69 -0.97 -8.46 -6.04
C THR A 69 0.40 -8.04 -5.51
N ASN A 70 1.27 -9.01 -5.26
CA ASN A 70 2.62 -8.78 -4.72
C ASN A 70 3.56 -8.01 -5.67
N ALA A 71 3.20 -7.85 -6.94
CA ALA A 71 3.98 -7.05 -7.89
C ALA A 71 3.80 -5.54 -7.61
N GLN A 72 2.61 -5.14 -7.16
CA GLN A 72 2.28 -3.73 -6.85
C GLN A 72 3.06 -3.20 -5.64
N SER A 73 3.62 -4.05 -4.79
CA SER A 73 4.42 -3.60 -3.65
C SER A 73 5.67 -2.85 -4.10
N ARG A 74 6.22 -3.16 -5.29
CA ARG A 74 7.50 -2.61 -5.75
C ARG A 74 7.47 -1.08 -5.86
N ALA A 75 6.50 -0.52 -6.58
CA ALA A 75 6.41 0.93 -6.78
C ALA A 75 6.22 1.68 -5.46
N LEU A 76 5.41 1.11 -4.55
CA LEU A 76 5.22 1.62 -3.20
C LEU A 76 6.53 1.58 -2.40
N GLU A 77 7.19 0.42 -2.31
CA GLU A 77 8.45 0.25 -1.58
C GLU A 77 9.53 1.22 -2.09
N GLU A 78 9.67 1.37 -3.41
CA GLU A 78 10.61 2.33 -4.01
C GLU A 78 10.28 3.78 -3.62
N ALA A 79 8.99 4.16 -3.58
CA ALA A 79 8.57 5.48 -3.13
C ALA A 79 8.86 5.70 -1.64
N PHE A 80 8.45 4.78 -0.76
CA PHE A 80 8.71 4.88 0.69
C PHE A 80 10.21 5.00 0.98
N ILE A 81 11.06 4.24 0.27
CA ILE A 81 12.52 4.36 0.39
C ILE A 81 13.02 5.72 -0.10
N ARG A 82 12.54 6.19 -1.25
CA ARG A 82 12.96 7.46 -1.86
C ARG A 82 12.67 8.67 -0.96
N TYR A 83 11.51 8.68 -0.32
CA TYR A 83 11.08 9.76 0.57
C TYR A 83 11.55 9.56 2.02
N GLY A 84 12.19 8.43 2.34
CA GLY A 84 12.71 8.14 3.68
C GLY A 84 11.63 7.82 4.71
N THR A 85 10.40 7.55 4.26
CA THR A 85 9.25 7.26 5.10
C THR A 85 9.32 5.79 5.60
N PRO A 86 9.37 5.54 6.91
CA PRO A 86 9.45 4.18 7.44
C PRO A 86 8.22 3.35 7.07
N TYR A 87 8.44 2.14 6.54
CA TYR A 87 7.38 1.21 6.19
C TYR A 87 7.66 -0.20 6.72
N LYS A 88 6.59 -0.98 6.89
CA LYS A 88 6.66 -2.40 7.24
C LYS A 88 5.77 -3.20 6.30
N LEU A 89 6.38 -4.15 5.60
CA LEU A 89 5.64 -5.12 4.79
C LEU A 89 5.00 -6.16 5.72
N VAL A 90 3.69 -6.38 5.59
CA VAL A 90 2.93 -7.39 6.34
C VAL A 90 2.60 -8.55 5.40
N ALA A 91 2.94 -9.78 5.81
CA ALA A 91 2.66 -11.04 5.09
C ALA A 91 3.39 -11.23 3.74
N GLY A 92 4.53 -10.59 3.51
CA GLY A 92 5.40 -10.84 2.34
C GLY A 92 6.88 -10.79 2.69
N THR A 93 7.71 -11.49 1.91
CA THR A 93 9.16 -11.22 1.84
C THR A 93 9.36 -9.89 1.13
N ARG A 94 10.21 -9.00 1.66
CA ARG A 94 10.56 -7.74 0.97
C ARG A 94 10.95 -8.03 -0.46
N PHE A 95 10.68 -7.11 -1.40
CA PHE A 95 10.98 -7.35 -2.81
C PHE A 95 12.44 -7.80 -3.03
N TYR A 96 13.40 -7.11 -2.42
CA TYR A 96 14.84 -7.46 -2.46
C TYR A 96 15.23 -8.71 -1.67
N GLU A 97 14.33 -9.24 -0.83
CA GLU A 97 14.57 -10.46 -0.06
C GLU A 97 14.11 -11.72 -0.79
N ARG A 98 13.40 -11.59 -1.91
CA ARG A 98 12.94 -12.72 -2.73
C ARG A 98 14.12 -13.44 -3.37
N ARG A 99 14.02 -14.77 -3.48
CA ARG A 99 15.13 -15.63 -3.96
C ARG A 99 15.55 -15.27 -5.38
N GLU A 100 14.59 -15.11 -6.27
CA GLU A 100 14.83 -14.78 -7.68
C GLU A 100 15.52 -13.42 -7.85
N VAL A 101 15.17 -12.43 -7.03
CA VAL A 101 15.78 -11.10 -7.06
C VAL A 101 17.20 -11.16 -6.50
N LYS A 102 17.40 -11.88 -5.38
CA LYS A 102 18.74 -12.10 -4.80
C LYS A 102 19.67 -12.84 -5.76
N ASP A 103 19.18 -13.86 -6.43
CA ASP A 103 19.99 -14.68 -7.35
C ASP A 103 20.51 -13.81 -8.51
N ILE A 104 19.65 -13.00 -9.14
CA ILE A 104 20.07 -12.09 -10.22
C ILE A 104 21.06 -11.04 -9.71
N ILE A 105 20.82 -10.45 -8.54
CA ILE A 105 21.75 -9.48 -7.94
C ILE A 105 23.11 -10.12 -7.65
N ALA A 106 23.14 -11.37 -7.19
CA ALA A 106 24.38 -12.11 -6.93
C ALA A 106 25.18 -12.35 -8.23
N TYR A 107 24.52 -12.75 -9.33
CA TYR A 107 25.20 -12.87 -10.63
C TYR A 107 25.79 -11.53 -11.10
N LEU A 108 25.05 -10.43 -10.96
CA LEU A 108 25.55 -9.10 -11.31
C LEU A 108 26.75 -8.68 -10.47
N ARG A 109 26.76 -9.01 -9.17
CA ARG A 109 27.89 -8.74 -8.26
C ARG A 109 29.14 -9.51 -8.69
N VAL A 110 29.03 -10.80 -8.99
CA VAL A 110 30.17 -11.62 -9.46
C VAL A 110 30.74 -11.10 -10.79
N ILE A 111 29.89 -10.61 -11.70
CA ILE A 111 30.34 -9.99 -12.96
C ILE A 111 31.12 -8.69 -12.68
N GLN A 112 30.65 -7.88 -11.72
CA GLN A 112 31.27 -6.60 -11.37
C GLN A 112 32.56 -6.79 -10.55
N ASN A 113 32.59 -7.79 -9.66
CA ASN A 113 33.72 -8.14 -8.82
C ASN A 113 33.81 -9.68 -8.68
N PRO A 114 34.72 -10.34 -9.41
CA PRO A 114 34.88 -11.80 -9.36
C PRO A 114 35.33 -12.37 -8.01
N HIS A 115 35.70 -11.52 -7.05
CA HIS A 115 36.14 -11.89 -5.71
C HIS A 115 35.10 -11.59 -4.60
N ASP A 116 33.87 -11.20 -4.97
CA ASP A 116 32.73 -11.03 -4.06
C ASP A 116 32.01 -12.37 -3.78
#